data_AF-A0A3M1QP73-F1
#
_entry.id   AF-A0A3M1QP73-F1
#
_cell.length_a   1.000
_cell.length_b   1.000
_cell.length_c   1.000
_cell.angle_alpha   90.00
_cell.angle_beta   90.00
_cell.angle_gamma   90.00
#
_symmetry.space_group_name_H-M   'P 1'
#
loop_
_entity.id
_entity.type
_entity.pdbx_description
1 polymer ?
#
loop_
_entity_poly.entity_id
_entity_poly.type
_entity_poly.pdbx_seq_one_letter_code
_entity_poly.pdbx_strand_id
1 'polypeptide(L)'
;MSSFKLPYECMLETGGYRVVFKFLGMTTDDVLNEMTFDTAIALSIHADNSKYQIEIKDCELSANTLSNLADYFDTHIDNLADDPDTIAPPFVNPGLSFQLQALIGEAWFDEKTERVVGGFALRFNVNAGEGYDSTNVYIGAEAQVLIRQVREFTKALRNFLTKIENRQ
;
A
#
# COMPACT_ATOMS: atom_id res chain seq x y z
N MET A 1 17.57 0.79 22.32
CA MET A 1 16.35 1.35 21.72
C MET A 1 16.74 2.09 20.44
N SER A 2 16.27 1.64 19.28
CA SER A 2 16.55 2.30 18.00
C SER A 2 15.73 3.60 17.90
N SER A 3 16.38 4.74 17.71
CA SER A 3 15.68 6.02 17.47
C SER A 3 14.93 5.94 16.12
N PHE A 4 13.61 5.93 16.13
CA PHE A 4 12.82 6.09 14.91
C PHE A 4 13.10 7.48 14.29
N LYS A 5 13.31 7.51 12.98
CA LYS A 5 13.63 8.73 12.22
C LYS A 5 12.71 8.82 11.02
N LEU A 6 12.22 10.02 10.75
CA LEU A 6 11.59 10.37 9.48
C LEU A 6 12.68 10.93 8.53
N PRO A 7 12.54 10.73 7.20
CA PRO A 7 11.45 10.01 6.55
C PRO A 7 11.51 8.50 6.81
N TYR A 8 10.33 7.86 6.88
CA TYR A 8 10.19 6.39 6.92
C TYR A 8 9.53 5.93 5.62
N GLU A 9 10.03 4.83 5.04
CA GLU A 9 9.51 4.33 3.76
C GLU A 9 8.92 2.93 3.89
N CYS A 10 7.74 2.74 3.32
CA CYS A 10 7.15 1.43 3.07
C CYS A 10 7.06 1.21 1.56
N MET A 11 7.61 0.08 1.09
CA MET A 11 7.69 -0.22 -0.34
C MET A 11 6.90 -1.48 -0.66
N LEU A 12 6.11 -1.42 -1.73
CA LEU A 12 5.48 -2.57 -2.36
C LEU A 12 6.04 -2.73 -3.77
N GLU A 13 6.67 -3.87 -4.03
CA GLU A 13 7.27 -4.19 -5.32
C GLU A 13 6.50 -5.32 -5.99
N THR A 14 6.23 -5.16 -7.29
CA THR A 14 5.54 -6.14 -8.13
C THR A 14 6.43 -6.57 -9.29
N GLY A 15 5.95 -7.45 -10.16
CA GLY A 15 6.66 -7.85 -11.38
C GLY A 15 6.80 -6.75 -12.44
N GLY A 16 6.10 -5.62 -12.31
CA GLY A 16 6.08 -4.56 -13.33
C GLY A 16 6.17 -3.12 -12.79
N TYR A 17 5.98 -2.91 -11.49
CA TYR A 17 6.07 -1.59 -10.89
C TYR A 17 6.46 -1.65 -9.41
N ARG A 18 6.78 -0.49 -8.85
CA ARG A 18 7.09 -0.28 -7.44
C ARG A 18 6.30 0.92 -6.92
N VAL A 19 5.70 0.76 -5.74
CA VAL A 19 5.07 1.84 -4.98
C VAL A 19 5.86 2.10 -3.73
N VAL A 20 6.16 3.38 -3.44
CA VAL A 20 6.82 3.80 -2.21
C VAL A 20 5.94 4.80 -1.49
N PHE A 21 5.58 4.49 -0.26
CA PHE A 21 4.95 5.41 0.70
C PHE A 21 6.07 6.01 1.55
N LYS A 22 6.30 7.32 1.40
CA LYS A 22 7.29 8.08 2.18
C LYS A 22 6.55 8.91 3.22
N PHE A 23 6.67 8.54 4.49
CA PHE A 23 6.12 9.30 5.60
C PHE A 23 7.13 10.38 6.00
N LEU A 24 6.75 11.64 5.82
CA LEU A 24 7.60 12.83 5.95
C LEU A 24 7.39 13.53 7.31
N GLY A 25 6.16 13.50 7.80
CA GLY A 25 5.71 14.15 9.03
C GLY A 25 4.59 13.36 9.70
N MET A 26 4.24 13.76 10.92
CA MET A 26 3.08 13.24 11.62
C MET A 26 2.41 14.35 12.40
N THR A 27 1.08 14.34 12.41
CA THR A 27 0.23 15.25 13.17
C THR A 27 -0.77 14.42 13.96
N THR A 28 -1.06 14.83 15.19
CA THR A 28 -2.14 14.25 15.98
C THR A 28 -3.27 15.25 16.02
N ASP A 29 -4.46 14.85 15.61
CA ASP A 29 -5.68 15.61 15.84
C ASP A 29 -6.21 15.28 17.23
N ASP A 30 -6.08 16.23 18.16
CA ASP A 30 -6.51 16.08 19.55
C ASP A 30 -8.03 15.91 19.71
N VAL A 31 -8.83 16.34 18.72
CA VAL A 31 -10.29 16.27 18.76
C VAL A 31 -10.79 14.91 18.29
N LEU A 32 -10.22 14.39 17.19
CA LEU A 32 -10.58 13.09 16.64
C LEU A 32 -9.80 11.94 17.28
N ASN A 33 -8.77 12.26 18.08
CA ASN A 33 -7.78 11.30 18.56
C ASN A 33 -7.23 10.44 17.41
N GLU A 34 -7.03 11.07 16.25
CA GLU A 34 -6.56 10.43 15.04
C GLU A 34 -5.17 10.95 14.70
N MET A 35 -4.32 10.03 14.28
CA MET A 35 -2.97 10.35 13.84
C MET A 35 -2.91 10.35 12.32
N THR A 36 -2.43 11.45 11.76
CA THR A 36 -2.25 11.64 10.33
C THR A 36 -0.77 11.79 9.98
N PHE A 37 -0.43 11.43 8.75
CA PHE A 37 0.93 11.44 8.24
C PHE A 37 1.01 12.22 6.93
N ASP A 38 1.88 13.21 6.89
CA ASP A 38 2.31 13.85 5.65
C ASP A 38 3.06 12.81 4.82
N THR A 39 2.47 12.43 3.69
CA THR A 39 2.92 11.30 2.89
C THR A 39 3.17 11.74 1.45
N ALA A 40 4.30 11.29 0.89
CA ALA A 40 4.50 11.27 -0.56
C ALA A 40 4.37 9.84 -1.07
N ILE A 41 3.65 9.65 -2.18
CA ILE A 41 3.44 8.34 -2.82
C ILE A 41 4.11 8.37 -4.18
N ALA A 42 5.10 7.50 -4.38
CA ALA A 42 5.79 7.36 -5.66
C ALA A 42 5.46 6.04 -6.32
N LEU A 43 4.90 6.09 -7.54
CA LEU A 43 4.70 4.95 -8.43
C LEU A 43 5.79 4.95 -9.51
N SER A 44 6.59 3.89 -9.56
CA SER A 44 7.62 3.66 -10.58
C SER A 44 7.24 2.46 -11.45
N ILE A 45 7.01 2.66 -12.74
CA ILE A 45 6.64 1.61 -13.69
C ILE A 45 7.87 1.20 -14.50
N HIS A 46 8.12 -0.10 -14.59
CA HIS A 46 9.25 -0.70 -15.32
C HIS A 46 8.71 -1.44 -16.55
N ALA A 47 8.81 -0.82 -17.72
CA ALA A 47 8.37 -1.41 -18.99
C ALA A 47 9.50 -1.31 -20.01
N ASP A 48 9.92 -2.43 -20.60
CA ASP A 48 10.80 -2.51 -21.77
C ASP A 48 12.01 -1.54 -21.74
N ASN A 49 12.83 -1.63 -20.69
CA ASN A 49 13.99 -0.77 -20.40
C ASN A 49 13.69 0.72 -20.12
N SER A 50 12.43 1.13 -20.17
CA SER A 50 11.96 2.47 -19.78
C SER A 50 11.53 2.48 -18.32
N LYS A 51 11.74 3.62 -17.66
CA LYS A 51 11.29 3.87 -16.29
C LYS A 51 10.42 5.11 -16.28
N TYR A 52 9.15 4.94 -15.95
CA TYR A 52 8.23 6.04 -15.72
C TYR A 52 8.04 6.19 -14.22
N GLN A 53 8.07 7.42 -13.73
CA GLN A 53 7.85 7.70 -12.32
C GLN A 53 6.82 8.81 -12.17
N ILE A 54 5.85 8.57 -11.30
CA ILE A 54 4.84 9.53 -10.88
C ILE A 54 4.98 9.65 -9.37
N GLU A 55 5.06 10.88 -8.86
CA GLU A 55 5.11 11.15 -7.43
C GLU A 55 3.99 12.13 -7.08
N ILE A 56 3.10 11.70 -6.19
CA ILE A 56 2.14 12.59 -5.54
C ILE A 56 2.77 13.07 -4.25
N LYS A 57 2.78 14.38 -4.08
CA LYS A 57 3.21 15.06 -2.85
C LYS A 57 1.99 15.51 -2.06
N ASP A 58 2.19 15.80 -0.79
CA ASP A 58 1.17 16.41 0.07
C ASP A 58 -0.10 15.55 0.22
N CYS A 59 0.07 14.22 0.30
CA CYS A 59 -1.02 13.30 0.65
C CYS A 59 -1.10 13.16 2.16
N GLU A 60 -2.31 13.21 2.72
CA GLU A 60 -2.52 12.88 4.12
C GLU A 60 -3.07 11.45 4.24
N LEU A 61 -2.39 10.61 5.03
CA LEU A 61 -2.85 9.26 5.37
C LEU A 61 -3.01 9.15 6.88
N SER A 62 -4.13 8.60 7.34
CA SER A 62 -4.30 8.32 8.75
C SER A 62 -3.77 6.94 9.16
N ALA A 63 -3.45 6.77 10.45
CA ALA A 63 -3.05 5.48 11.01
C ALA A 63 -4.10 4.38 10.73
N ASN A 64 -5.38 4.74 10.84
CA ASN A 64 -6.48 3.83 10.53
C ASN A 64 -6.48 3.43 9.04
N THR A 65 -6.24 4.39 8.14
CA THR A 65 -6.10 4.10 6.70
C THR A 65 -4.98 3.09 6.44
N LEU A 66 -3.82 3.26 7.07
CA LEU A 66 -2.67 2.36 6.89
C LEU A 66 -2.93 0.97 7.50
N SER A 67 -3.63 0.90 8.64
CA SER A 67 -4.05 -0.38 9.23
C SER A 67 -5.03 -1.10 8.31
N ASN A 68 -6.07 -0.41 7.85
CA ASN A 68 -7.07 -0.97 6.94
C ASN A 68 -6.44 -1.45 5.62
N LEU A 69 -5.39 -0.77 5.14
CA LEU A 69 -4.65 -1.21 3.97
C LEU A 69 -3.89 -2.53 4.22
N ALA A 70 -3.30 -2.70 5.40
CA ALA A 70 -2.66 -3.97 5.76
C ALA A 70 -3.69 -5.10 5.88
N ASP A 71 -4.82 -4.82 6.52
CA ASP A 71 -5.90 -5.80 6.72
C ASP A 71 -6.62 -6.16 5.41
N TYR A 72 -6.71 -5.21 4.48
CA TYR A 72 -7.19 -5.44 3.12
C TYR A 72 -6.39 -6.54 2.41
N PHE A 73 -5.07 -6.47 2.50
CA PHE A 73 -4.19 -7.46 1.87
C PHE A 73 -4.25 -8.81 2.56
N ASP A 74 -4.25 -8.84 3.88
CA ASP A 74 -4.35 -10.10 4.62
C ASP A 74 -5.68 -10.81 4.31
N THR A 75 -6.79 -10.07 4.31
CA THR A 75 -8.11 -10.61 3.94
C THR A 75 -8.13 -11.17 2.52
N HIS A 76 -7.53 -10.47 1.55
CA HIS A 76 -7.48 -10.96 0.16
C HIS A 76 -6.63 -12.24 0.03
N ILE A 77 -5.50 -12.31 0.72
CA ILE A 77 -4.63 -13.49 0.70
C ILE A 77 -5.33 -14.69 1.32
N ASP A 78 -6.07 -14.50 2.40
CA ASP A 78 -6.83 -15.55 3.05
C ASP A 78 -7.96 -16.05 2.11
N ASN A 79 -8.67 -15.15 1.45
CA ASN A 79 -9.72 -15.54 0.49
C ASN A 79 -9.15 -16.29 -0.73
N LEU A 80 -7.97 -15.91 -1.22
CA LEU A 80 -7.32 -16.60 -2.36
C LEU A 80 -6.94 -18.05 -2.05
N ALA A 81 -6.78 -18.41 -0.77
CA ALA A 81 -6.52 -19.80 -0.38
C ALA A 81 -7.75 -20.69 -0.57
N ASP A 82 -8.94 -20.11 -0.48
CA ASP A 82 -10.22 -20.80 -0.65
C ASP A 82 -10.76 -20.68 -2.10
N ASP A 83 -10.55 -19.52 -2.75
CA ASP A 83 -11.04 -19.23 -4.10
C ASP A 83 -10.02 -18.36 -4.91
N PRO A 84 -9.31 -18.95 -5.89
CA PRO A 84 -8.33 -18.23 -6.71
C PRO A 84 -8.94 -17.15 -7.62
N ASP A 85 -10.24 -17.23 -7.89
CA ASP A 85 -10.97 -16.26 -8.73
C ASP A 85 -11.54 -15.10 -7.92
N THR A 86 -11.29 -15.06 -6.60
CA THR A 86 -11.73 -13.94 -5.76
C THR A 86 -11.07 -12.63 -6.19
N ILE A 87 -11.89 -11.59 -6.28
CA ILE A 87 -11.48 -10.20 -6.57
C ILE A 87 -11.91 -9.34 -5.38
N ALA A 88 -10.96 -8.63 -4.79
CA ALA A 88 -11.28 -7.68 -3.72
C ALA A 88 -11.96 -6.43 -4.29
N PRO A 89 -12.85 -5.79 -3.52
CA PRO A 89 -13.34 -4.45 -3.87
C PRO A 89 -12.15 -3.47 -3.96
N PRO A 90 -12.28 -2.37 -4.73
CA PRO A 90 -11.27 -1.32 -4.73
C PRO A 90 -11.08 -0.74 -3.32
N PHE A 91 -9.84 -0.68 -2.86
CA PHE A 91 -9.44 0.10 -1.71
C PHE A 91 -9.25 1.55 -2.16
N VAL A 92 -10.05 2.46 -1.60
CA VAL A 92 -10.01 3.90 -1.93
C VAL A 92 -9.58 4.66 -0.69
N ASN A 93 -8.46 5.38 -0.80
CA ASN A 93 -8.04 6.29 0.26
C ASN A 93 -9.06 7.44 0.41
N PRO A 94 -9.48 7.82 1.63
CA PRO A 94 -10.44 8.92 1.83
C PRO A 94 -9.99 10.26 1.22
N GLY A 95 -8.69 10.55 1.25
CA GLY A 95 -8.09 11.72 0.60
C GLY A 95 -7.91 11.59 -0.93
N LEU A 96 -8.40 10.50 -1.53
CA LEU A 96 -8.38 10.22 -2.98
C LEU A 96 -6.99 10.33 -3.62
N SER A 97 -5.93 10.16 -2.83
CA SER A 97 -4.54 10.21 -3.29
C SER A 97 -4.18 8.96 -4.11
N PHE A 98 -4.68 7.81 -3.71
CA PHE A 98 -4.49 6.55 -4.43
C PHE A 98 -5.71 5.64 -4.28
N GLN A 99 -5.78 4.68 -5.19
CA GLN A 99 -6.66 3.53 -5.11
C GLN A 99 -5.90 2.28 -5.52
N LEU A 100 -6.29 1.13 -4.98
CA LEU A 100 -5.75 -0.15 -5.42
C LEU A 100 -6.81 -1.23 -5.41
N GLN A 101 -6.55 -2.28 -6.16
CA GLN A 101 -7.43 -3.43 -6.24
C GLN A 101 -6.60 -4.71 -6.39
N ALA A 102 -6.77 -5.62 -5.43
CA ALA A 102 -6.26 -6.98 -5.54
C ALA A 102 -7.24 -7.82 -6.37
N LEU A 103 -6.71 -8.48 -7.39
CA LEU A 103 -7.45 -9.26 -8.38
C LEU A 103 -7.17 -10.76 -8.17
N ILE A 104 -7.58 -11.57 -9.15
CA ILE A 104 -7.39 -13.02 -9.16
C ILE A 104 -5.92 -13.42 -9.03
N GLY A 105 -5.71 -14.63 -8.51
CA GLY A 105 -4.39 -15.19 -8.29
C GLY A 105 -4.45 -16.57 -7.66
N GLU A 106 -3.39 -16.95 -6.97
CA GLU A 106 -3.29 -18.24 -6.28
C GLU A 106 -2.55 -18.06 -4.97
N ALA A 107 -3.07 -18.69 -3.91
CA ALA A 107 -2.43 -18.79 -2.61
C ALA A 107 -2.51 -20.24 -2.13
N TRP A 108 -1.39 -20.80 -1.68
CA TRP A 108 -1.37 -22.14 -1.09
C TRP A 108 -0.33 -22.25 0.00
N PHE A 109 -0.53 -23.19 0.92
CA PHE A 109 0.45 -23.50 1.96
C PHE A 109 1.59 -24.34 1.40
N ASP A 110 2.82 -23.85 1.51
CA ASP A 110 4.03 -24.61 1.19
C ASP A 110 4.58 -25.28 2.44
N GLU A 111 4.47 -26.61 2.49
CA GLU A 111 4.94 -27.44 3.60
C GLU A 111 6.44 -27.31 3.88
N LYS A 112 7.26 -26.99 2.88
CA LYS A 112 8.73 -26.87 3.08
C LYS A 112 9.10 -25.58 3.79
N THR A 113 8.36 -24.52 3.54
CA THR A 113 8.63 -23.20 4.11
C THR A 113 7.70 -22.86 5.27
N GLU A 114 6.70 -23.71 5.52
CA GLU A 114 5.62 -23.53 6.50
C GLU A 114 4.92 -22.17 6.34
N ARG A 115 4.73 -21.74 5.08
CA ARG A 115 4.22 -20.42 4.74
C ARG A 115 3.25 -20.50 3.58
N VAL A 116 2.26 -19.60 3.59
CA VAL A 116 1.46 -19.32 2.40
C VAL A 116 2.35 -18.65 1.35
N VAL A 117 2.36 -19.22 0.14
CA VAL A 117 3.08 -18.75 -1.04
C VAL A 117 2.10 -18.60 -2.21
N GLY A 118 2.55 -17.98 -3.30
CA GLY A 118 1.75 -17.66 -4.46
C GLY A 118 1.81 -16.18 -4.81
N GLY A 119 0.82 -15.71 -5.54
CA GLY A 119 0.75 -14.34 -6.04
C GLY A 119 -0.57 -14.04 -6.71
N PHE A 120 -0.82 -12.75 -6.94
CA PHE A 120 -2.05 -12.27 -7.56
C PHE A 120 -1.78 -11.00 -8.36
N ALA A 121 -2.69 -10.67 -9.28
CA ALA A 121 -2.61 -9.41 -9.99
C ALA A 121 -3.03 -8.25 -9.08
N LEU A 122 -2.20 -7.21 -9.00
CA LEU A 122 -2.47 -6.00 -8.23
C LEU A 122 -2.50 -4.80 -9.15
N ARG A 123 -3.62 -4.09 -9.15
CA ARG A 123 -3.78 -2.79 -9.79
C ARG A 123 -3.55 -1.70 -8.75
N PHE A 124 -2.65 -0.75 -9.05
CA PHE A 124 -2.40 0.42 -8.22
C PHE A 124 -2.50 1.67 -9.07
N ASN A 125 -3.34 2.62 -8.65
CA ASN A 125 -3.50 3.90 -9.33
C ASN A 125 -3.26 5.07 -8.38
N VAL A 126 -2.51 6.05 -8.86
CA VAL A 126 -2.25 7.34 -8.22
C VAL A 126 -3.12 8.41 -8.87
N ASN A 127 -3.69 9.31 -8.07
CA ASN A 127 -4.39 10.47 -8.59
C ASN A 127 -3.39 11.47 -9.18
N ALA A 128 -3.52 11.70 -10.48
CA ALA A 128 -2.70 12.62 -11.26
C ALA A 128 -3.46 13.93 -11.63
N GLY A 129 -4.69 14.10 -11.15
CA GLY A 129 -5.45 15.33 -11.31
C GLY A 129 -4.95 16.44 -10.37
N GLU A 130 -4.88 17.68 -10.86
CA GLU A 130 -4.65 18.86 -10.03
C GLU A 130 -5.98 19.58 -9.75
N GLY A 131 -6.25 19.90 -8.48
CA GLY A 131 -7.21 20.95 -8.11
C GLY A 131 -8.52 20.49 -7.45
N TYR A 132 -9.04 21.38 -6.60
CA TYR A 132 -10.29 21.25 -5.82
C TYR A 132 -11.55 21.12 -6.69
N ASP A 133 -11.49 21.45 -7.99
CA ASP A 133 -12.64 21.43 -8.92
C ASP A 133 -12.57 20.26 -9.93
N SER A 134 -12.83 19.06 -9.41
CA SER A 134 -13.75 18.07 -10.00
C SER A 134 -13.32 17.11 -11.12
N THR A 135 -12.03 16.87 -11.39
CA THR A 135 -11.65 15.69 -12.21
C THR A 135 -10.58 14.84 -11.53
N ASN A 136 -11.02 13.73 -10.93
CA ASN A 136 -10.10 12.71 -10.41
C ASN A 136 -9.59 11.84 -11.57
N VAL A 137 -8.43 12.20 -12.10
CA VAL A 137 -7.75 11.43 -13.14
C VAL A 137 -6.75 10.51 -12.46
N TYR A 138 -6.87 9.21 -12.71
CA TYR A 138 -5.95 8.23 -12.14
C TYR A 138 -5.02 7.68 -13.21
N ILE A 139 -3.74 7.58 -12.87
CA ILE A 139 -2.74 6.88 -13.67
C ILE A 139 -2.24 5.71 -12.82
N GLY A 140 -2.07 4.55 -13.42
CA GLY A 140 -1.67 3.37 -12.66
C GLY A 140 -1.07 2.28 -13.50
N ALA A 141 -0.76 1.19 -12.82
CA ALA A 141 -0.23 -0.02 -13.41
C ALA A 141 -0.90 -1.24 -12.77
N GLU A 142 -0.93 -2.32 -13.55
CA GLU A 142 -1.36 -3.63 -13.10
C GLU A 142 -0.22 -4.61 -13.37
N ALA A 143 0.11 -5.42 -12.38
CA ALA A 143 1.15 -6.42 -12.48
C ALA A 143 0.94 -7.51 -11.43
N GLN A 144 1.57 -8.66 -11.65
CA GLN A 144 1.62 -9.73 -10.66
C GLN A 144 2.45 -9.31 -9.44
N VAL A 145 1.95 -9.56 -8.24
CA VAL A 145 2.66 -9.38 -6.97
C VAL A 145 2.70 -10.71 -6.22
N LEU A 146 3.84 -11.01 -5.60
CA LEU A 146 4.00 -12.22 -4.80
C LEU A 146 3.50 -11.98 -3.37
N ILE A 147 2.89 -12.99 -2.76
CA ILE A 147 2.41 -12.95 -1.37
C ILE A 147 3.52 -12.53 -0.39
N ARG A 148 4.77 -12.97 -0.64
CA ARG A 148 5.92 -12.55 0.19
C ARG A 148 6.16 -11.03 0.17
N GLN A 149 6.02 -10.40 -1.00
CA GLN A 149 6.25 -8.96 -1.17
C GLN A 149 5.16 -8.16 -0.46
N VAL A 150 3.91 -8.62 -0.57
CA VAL A 150 2.78 -8.03 0.15
C VAL A 150 2.97 -8.17 1.66
N ARG A 151 3.37 -9.34 2.17
CA ARG A 151 3.63 -9.55 3.61
C ARG A 151 4.79 -8.71 4.13
N GLU A 152 5.85 -8.52 3.35
CA GLU A 152 6.94 -7.61 3.71
C GLU A 152 6.45 -6.17 3.81
N PHE A 153 5.61 -5.73 2.86
CA PHE A 153 4.99 -4.41 2.88
C PHE A 153 4.04 -4.22 4.07
N THR A 154 3.10 -5.13 4.31
CA THR A 154 2.15 -5.01 5.44
C THR A 154 2.86 -5.09 6.78
N LYS A 155 3.91 -5.92 6.90
CA LYS A 155 4.78 -5.93 8.08
C LYS A 155 5.51 -4.60 8.26
N ALA A 156 6.01 -3.98 7.20
CA ALA A 156 6.66 -2.67 7.28
C ALA A 156 5.68 -1.57 7.74
N LEU A 157 4.44 -1.58 7.23
CA LEU A 157 3.36 -0.69 7.67
C LEU A 157 3.02 -0.88 9.16
N ARG A 158 2.77 -2.12 9.60
CA ARG A 158 2.45 -2.40 11.01
C ARG A 158 3.59 -2.02 11.94
N ASN A 159 4.83 -2.34 11.57
CA ASN A 159 6.01 -1.92 12.33
C ASN A 159 6.16 -0.40 12.41
N PHE A 160 5.78 0.33 11.36
CA PHE A 160 5.73 1.79 11.39
C PHE A 160 4.71 2.26 12.42
N LEU A 161 3.46 1.79 12.33
CA LEU A 161 2.38 2.16 13.26
C LEU A 161 2.74 1.87 14.72
N THR A 162 3.20 0.65 15.02
CA THR A 162 3.62 0.26 16.38
C THR A 162 4.75 1.13 16.92
N LYS A 163 5.73 1.54 16.09
CA LYS A 163 6.82 2.42 16.55
C LYS A 163 6.34 3.82 16.88
N ILE A 164 5.27 4.29 16.24
CA ILE A 164 4.70 5.59 16.52
C ILE A 164 3.83 5.55 17.79
N GLU A 165 3.00 4.52 17.96
CA GLU A 165 2.15 4.36 19.16
C GLU A 165 2.98 4.30 20.45
N ASN A 166 4.12 3.59 20.44
CA ASN A 166 5.01 3.48 21.61
C ASN A 166 5.78 4.77 21.95
N ARG A 167 5.52 5.88 21.26
CA ARG A 167 6.10 7.20 21.56
C ARG A 167 5.13 8.12 22.32
N GLN A 168 3.85 7.78 22.36
CA GLN A 168 2.85 8.45 23.20
C GLN A 168 2.97 7.94 24.64
#